data_AF-A0A946XHU2-F1
#
_entry.id   AF-A0A946XHU2-F1
#
_cell.length_a   1.000
_cell.length_b   1.000
_cell.length_c   1.000
_cell.angle_alpha   90.00
_cell.angle_beta   90.00
_cell.angle_gamma   90.00
#
_symmetry.space_group_name_H-M   'P 1'
#
loop_
_entity.id
_entity.type
_entity.pdbx_description
1 polymer ?
#
loop_
_entity_poly.entity_id
_entity_poly.type
_entity_poly.pdbx_seq_one_letter_code
_entity_poly.pdbx_strand_id
1 'polypeptide(L)'
;MPNFGTEINTGNISENWLFILNNDNSGAVHLSFKDEMYNSNFYHGVILNKPFIRESVDLANSTSKSGNISINIPDFSYQGSPISEELFGGSNHYINQVVSVHSTVNGQTPIQIGSFRLIDISSDGTKLSISMTSHRPWDFISIPQDKTETMVHIPISYGDYTKNPYGTSSSFLTSKDLYPCPNINHSFNDNIYFAYAKSYGSDAKPHYYDSNIDQFIPFEDSSDSTSSLVDANCVGMPVDMEQGYFLIRPFDCSGWSDSSYAIDTDISTPATATTDPDVAGEAETTTDESRLVIDVPVLDTELTELYVYVKGEITHNDISGNTYTSLRVNDLTMITRSSDGTSSTGGHTINGNSGYSRIDAFGTSSIDINLYTSSSGDQPNIEGDSDGEGKIYDVVLQLKAKNDMVDEKTASYEKASKVSMVYTGGDGLANSWDASPITKINEAHRDLLIRYAGLSTDTPENWANLDADKDWSIRWWALEEVELKEVLEQLQYEGGFIFRYRADGTPQYIHIRDTNTTDYTLSKYDVADLTIKPTSFSELLTKMEVSYEKHPAENRYLTTKT
;
A
#
# COMPACT_ATOMS: atom_id res chain seq x y z
N MET A 1 -55.17 -28.93 -2.50
CA MET A 1 -54.65 -27.59 -2.12
C MET A 1 -54.68 -26.71 -3.37
N PRO A 2 -54.88 -25.38 -3.26
CA PRO A 2 -54.78 -24.52 -4.43
C PRO A 2 -53.33 -24.56 -4.89
N ASN A 3 -53.10 -25.25 -6.01
CA ASN A 3 -51.80 -25.41 -6.63
C ASN A 3 -51.55 -24.17 -7.49
N PHE A 4 -50.33 -23.65 -7.56
CA PHE A 4 -49.98 -22.45 -8.35
C PHE A 4 -50.06 -22.70 -9.89
N GLY A 5 -50.74 -23.76 -10.32
CA GLY A 5 -50.54 -24.45 -11.61
C GLY A 5 -51.01 -23.74 -12.88
N THR A 6 -51.86 -22.72 -12.80
CA THR A 6 -52.28 -21.94 -14.01
C THR A 6 -51.47 -20.68 -14.22
N GLU A 7 -50.72 -20.23 -13.21
CA GLU A 7 -50.02 -18.95 -13.21
C GLU A 7 -48.54 -19.03 -13.63
N ILE A 8 -48.06 -20.23 -13.89
CA ILE A 8 -46.69 -20.58 -14.34
C ILE A 8 -46.60 -20.81 -15.85
N ASN A 9 -47.73 -20.66 -16.56
CA ASN A 9 -47.78 -20.75 -18.01
C ASN A 9 -47.69 -19.35 -18.62
N THR A 10 -46.64 -19.11 -19.42
CA THR A 10 -46.55 -17.93 -20.29
C THR A 10 -46.73 -18.40 -21.73
N GLY A 11 -47.98 -18.34 -22.23
CA GLY A 11 -48.33 -18.91 -23.53
C GLY A 11 -48.25 -20.44 -23.52
N ASN A 12 -47.41 -21.02 -24.38
CA ASN A 12 -47.16 -22.46 -24.47
C ASN A 12 -45.96 -22.94 -23.62
N ILE A 13 -45.34 -22.04 -22.85
CA ILE A 13 -44.21 -22.34 -21.98
C ILE A 13 -44.72 -22.51 -20.54
N SER A 14 -44.53 -23.70 -19.98
CA SER A 14 -44.74 -24.00 -18.55
C SER A 14 -43.39 -24.02 -17.86
N GLU A 15 -43.18 -23.13 -16.89
CA GLU A 15 -41.96 -23.12 -16.07
C GLU A 15 -42.30 -23.59 -14.66
N ASN A 16 -41.55 -24.53 -14.06
CA ASN A 16 -41.73 -24.94 -12.67
C ASN A 16 -40.42 -24.73 -11.92
N TRP A 17 -40.45 -24.02 -10.79
CA TRP A 17 -39.26 -23.83 -9.97
C TRP A 17 -39.20 -24.87 -8.87
N LEU A 18 -38.02 -25.44 -8.70
CA LEU A 18 -37.68 -26.47 -7.73
C LEU A 18 -36.72 -25.89 -6.70
N PHE A 19 -37.09 -25.97 -5.43
CA PHE A 19 -36.33 -25.47 -4.30
C PHE A 19 -35.82 -26.66 -3.48
N ILE A 20 -34.52 -26.66 -3.22
CA ILE A 20 -33.85 -27.70 -2.43
C ILE A 20 -33.30 -27.03 -1.17
N LEU A 21 -33.94 -27.27 -0.03
CA LEU A 21 -33.52 -26.74 1.26
C LEU A 21 -32.66 -27.80 1.95
N ASN A 22 -31.34 -27.64 1.93
CA ASN A 22 -30.43 -28.56 2.60
C ASN A 22 -30.48 -28.36 4.12
N ASN A 23 -30.26 -29.44 4.87
CA ASN A 23 -30.04 -29.39 6.32
C ASN A 23 -28.58 -29.72 6.68
N ASP A 24 -28.24 -29.49 7.94
CA ASP A 24 -26.95 -29.80 8.55
C ASP A 24 -26.58 -31.30 8.56
N ASN A 25 -27.57 -32.20 8.45
CA ASN A 25 -27.41 -33.66 8.48
C ASN A 25 -27.38 -34.32 7.08
N SER A 26 -27.03 -33.57 6.03
CA SER A 26 -26.96 -34.07 4.63
C SER A 26 -28.30 -34.54 4.05
N GLY A 27 -29.42 -34.16 4.65
CA GLY A 27 -30.78 -34.30 4.12
C GLY A 27 -31.27 -33.02 3.44
N ALA A 28 -32.37 -33.12 2.69
CA ALA A 28 -32.97 -31.96 2.03
C ALA A 28 -34.50 -32.04 1.94
N VAL A 29 -35.15 -30.88 2.05
CA VAL A 29 -36.58 -30.70 1.79
C VAL A 29 -36.75 -30.14 0.38
N HIS A 30 -37.66 -30.75 -0.38
CA HIS A 30 -37.86 -30.47 -1.80
C HIS A 30 -39.24 -29.83 -2.02
N LEU A 31 -39.26 -28.57 -2.47
CA LEU A 31 -40.47 -27.76 -2.66
C LEU A 31 -40.56 -27.25 -4.11
N SER A 32 -41.77 -27.01 -4.61
CA SER A 32 -41.98 -26.52 -5.97
C SER A 32 -43.29 -25.77 -6.15
N PHE A 33 -43.50 -25.14 -7.32
CA PHE A 33 -44.81 -24.56 -7.69
C PHE A 33 -45.84 -25.62 -8.06
N LYS A 34 -45.37 -26.78 -8.55
CA LYS A 34 -46.19 -27.93 -8.93
C LYS A 34 -45.45 -29.22 -8.59
N ASP A 35 -46.21 -30.23 -8.14
CA ASP A 35 -45.68 -31.57 -7.84
C ASP A 35 -44.85 -32.11 -9.02
N GLU A 36 -43.62 -32.49 -8.74
CA GLU A 36 -42.68 -33.02 -9.73
C GLU A 36 -41.79 -34.09 -9.10
N MET A 37 -41.48 -35.14 -9.86
CA MET A 37 -40.51 -36.15 -9.46
C MET A 37 -39.28 -36.01 -10.34
N TYR A 38 -38.13 -35.75 -9.73
CA TYR A 38 -36.87 -35.60 -10.43
C TYR A 38 -35.74 -36.27 -9.64
N ASN A 39 -34.92 -37.09 -10.30
CA ASN A 39 -33.83 -37.88 -9.69
C ASN A 39 -34.24 -38.63 -8.41
N SER A 40 -35.42 -39.26 -8.42
CA SER A 40 -36.01 -39.99 -7.27
C SER A 40 -36.39 -39.13 -6.06
N ASN A 41 -36.25 -37.81 -6.16
CA ASN A 41 -36.74 -36.86 -5.16
C ASN A 41 -38.13 -36.36 -5.57
N PHE A 42 -39.05 -36.34 -4.61
CA PHE A 42 -40.40 -35.80 -4.81
C PHE A 42 -40.45 -34.35 -4.33
N TYR A 43 -40.72 -33.43 -5.26
CA TYR A 43 -40.87 -32.02 -5.00
C TYR A 43 -42.34 -31.71 -4.73
N HIS A 44 -42.64 -31.17 -3.55
CA HIS A 44 -43.99 -30.84 -3.13
C HIS A 44 -44.44 -29.50 -3.75
N GLY A 45 -45.51 -29.53 -4.55
CA GLY A 45 -46.15 -28.38 -5.17
C GLY A 45 -46.94 -27.53 -4.17
N VAL A 46 -46.24 -26.83 -3.29
CA VAL A 46 -46.81 -26.15 -2.12
C VAL A 46 -46.50 -24.66 -2.06
N ILE A 47 -45.73 -24.12 -3.02
CA ILE A 47 -45.37 -22.71 -3.02
C ILE A 47 -46.55 -21.84 -3.45
N LEU A 48 -46.87 -20.83 -2.62
CA LEU A 48 -48.07 -20.00 -2.70
C LEU A 48 -47.81 -18.57 -3.21
N ASN A 49 -46.60 -18.23 -3.62
CA ASN A 49 -46.25 -16.91 -4.15
C ASN A 49 -45.33 -17.03 -5.37
N LYS A 50 -45.22 -15.94 -6.13
CA LYS A 50 -44.23 -15.81 -7.22
C LYS A 50 -42.98 -15.11 -6.70
N PRO A 51 -41.91 -15.85 -6.34
CA PRO A 51 -40.61 -15.25 -6.09
C PRO A 51 -40.06 -14.63 -7.37
N PHE A 52 -39.24 -13.59 -7.23
CA PHE A 52 -38.52 -12.96 -8.34
C PHE A 52 -37.05 -12.87 -7.97
N ILE A 53 -36.17 -13.38 -8.83
CA ILE A 53 -34.73 -13.19 -8.70
C ILE A 53 -34.38 -11.91 -9.45
N ARG A 54 -33.74 -10.97 -8.77
CA ARG A 54 -33.21 -9.74 -9.39
C ARG A 54 -31.72 -9.70 -9.21
N GLU A 55 -31.01 -9.45 -10.31
CA GLU A 55 -29.58 -9.16 -10.27
C GLU A 55 -29.36 -7.78 -10.87
N SER A 56 -28.46 -7.00 -10.28
CA SER A 56 -27.97 -5.75 -10.83
C SER A 56 -26.45 -5.76 -10.81
N VAL A 57 -25.85 -5.37 -11.92
CA VAL A 57 -24.41 -5.14 -12.04
C VAL A 57 -24.24 -3.66 -12.38
N ASP A 58 -23.46 -2.96 -11.57
CA ASP A 58 -23.10 -1.56 -11.78
C ASP A 58 -21.61 -1.49 -12.12
N LEU A 59 -21.33 -1.26 -13.40
CA LEU A 59 -19.95 -1.18 -13.91
C LEU A 59 -19.23 0.10 -13.47
N ALA A 60 -19.95 1.19 -13.20
CA ALA A 60 -19.35 2.46 -12.82
C ALA A 60 -18.84 2.42 -11.37
N ASN A 61 -19.59 1.73 -10.50
CA ASN A 61 -19.23 1.56 -9.10
C ASN A 61 -18.56 0.20 -8.81
N SER A 62 -18.35 -0.64 -9.82
CA SER A 62 -17.84 -2.00 -9.68
C SER A 62 -18.58 -2.85 -8.62
N THR A 63 -19.91 -2.74 -8.54
CA THR A 63 -20.71 -3.51 -7.57
C THR A 63 -21.69 -4.46 -8.23
N SER A 64 -21.98 -5.58 -7.56
CA SER A 64 -23.08 -6.46 -7.90
C SER A 64 -24.04 -6.63 -6.73
N LYS A 65 -25.33 -6.74 -7.03
CA LYS A 65 -26.37 -7.06 -6.03
C LYS A 65 -27.27 -8.13 -6.59
N SER A 66 -27.45 -9.18 -5.81
CA SER A 66 -28.49 -10.18 -6.01
C SER A 66 -29.56 -9.98 -4.96
N GLY A 67 -30.83 -9.97 -5.39
CA GLY A 67 -31.98 -9.75 -4.54
C GLY A 67 -32.30 -10.96 -3.68
N ASN A 68 -32.80 -10.68 -2.48
CA ASN A 68 -33.34 -11.71 -1.59
C ASN A 68 -34.63 -12.28 -2.18
N ILE A 69 -34.88 -13.55 -1.87
CA ILE A 69 -36.11 -14.22 -2.28
C ILE A 69 -36.85 -14.71 -1.03
N SER A 70 -38.17 -14.79 -1.13
CA SER A 70 -39.00 -15.41 -0.10
C SER A 70 -40.01 -16.33 -0.75
N ILE A 71 -40.27 -17.45 -0.11
CA ILE A 71 -41.35 -18.37 -0.50
C ILE A 71 -42.32 -18.53 0.66
N ASN A 72 -43.60 -18.62 0.32
CA ASN A 72 -44.67 -18.91 1.26
C ASN A 72 -45.20 -20.31 0.98
N ILE A 73 -45.29 -21.14 2.00
CA ILE A 73 -45.84 -22.50 1.91
C ILE A 73 -46.94 -22.68 2.98
N PRO A 74 -47.98 -23.50 2.74
CA PRO A 74 -48.89 -23.92 3.79
C PRO A 74 -48.17 -24.85 4.78
N ASP A 75 -48.66 -24.94 6.01
CA ASP A 75 -48.20 -25.97 6.96
C ASP A 75 -48.84 -27.33 6.62
N PHE A 76 -48.32 -27.98 5.58
CA PHE A 76 -48.85 -29.24 5.06
C PHE A 76 -48.32 -30.46 5.82
N SER A 77 -49.02 -31.59 5.70
CA SER A 77 -48.58 -32.87 6.27
C SER A 77 -47.36 -33.40 5.50
N TYR A 78 -46.19 -33.37 6.14
CA TYR A 78 -44.92 -33.89 5.66
C TYR A 78 -44.49 -35.08 6.53
N GLN A 79 -44.34 -36.27 5.92
CA GLN A 79 -43.94 -37.50 6.61
C GLN A 79 -44.78 -37.88 7.86
N GLY A 80 -46.04 -37.42 7.93
CA GLY A 80 -46.97 -37.73 9.03
C GLY A 80 -47.10 -36.66 10.10
N SER A 81 -46.27 -35.61 10.05
CA SER A 81 -46.34 -34.41 10.92
C SER A 81 -46.51 -33.14 10.07
N PRO A 82 -46.91 -32.00 10.66
CA PRO A 82 -46.81 -30.71 9.98
C PRO A 82 -45.36 -30.38 9.58
N ILE A 83 -45.14 -29.83 8.38
CA ILE A 83 -43.80 -29.43 7.90
C ILE A 83 -43.14 -28.39 8.82
N SER A 84 -43.92 -27.61 9.56
CA SER A 84 -43.40 -26.70 10.59
C SER A 84 -42.60 -27.41 11.68
N GLU A 85 -42.95 -28.66 12.05
CA GLU A 85 -42.18 -29.44 13.01
C GLU A 85 -40.79 -29.79 12.45
N GLU A 86 -40.69 -30.14 11.17
CA GLU A 86 -39.40 -30.43 10.52
C GLU A 86 -38.51 -29.18 10.42
N LEU A 87 -39.10 -28.03 10.07
CA LEU A 87 -38.35 -26.80 9.83
C LEU A 87 -37.98 -26.01 11.11
N PHE A 88 -38.72 -26.17 12.22
CA PHE A 88 -38.50 -25.41 13.47
C PHE A 88 -38.21 -26.25 14.71
N GLY A 89 -38.77 -27.45 14.82
CA GLY A 89 -38.83 -28.21 16.07
C GLY A 89 -38.16 -29.59 16.02
N GLY A 90 -37.63 -29.97 14.87
CA GLY A 90 -37.02 -31.27 14.61
C GLY A 90 -35.53 -31.30 14.97
N SER A 91 -34.89 -32.43 14.65
CA SER A 91 -33.45 -32.63 14.84
C SER A 91 -32.60 -32.05 13.70
N ASN A 92 -33.22 -31.63 12.60
CA ASN A 92 -32.56 -31.09 11.41
C ASN A 92 -32.61 -29.56 11.44
N HIS A 93 -31.49 -28.91 11.18
CA HIS A 93 -31.41 -27.45 11.15
C HIS A 93 -31.20 -26.95 9.72
N TYR A 94 -32.08 -26.04 9.30
CA TYR A 94 -32.11 -25.48 7.95
C TYR A 94 -31.60 -24.03 7.89
N ILE A 95 -31.72 -23.28 8.98
CA ILE A 95 -31.18 -21.91 9.05
C ILE A 95 -29.67 -21.97 8.83
N ASN A 96 -29.14 -21.00 8.09
CA ASN A 96 -27.73 -20.94 7.70
C ASN A 96 -27.29 -22.00 6.66
N GLN A 97 -28.22 -22.80 6.11
CA GLN A 97 -27.89 -23.77 5.07
C GLN A 97 -28.13 -23.24 3.66
N VAL A 98 -27.49 -23.88 2.69
CA VAL A 98 -27.59 -23.56 1.25
C VAL A 98 -28.95 -24.01 0.72
N VAL A 99 -29.61 -23.12 -0.01
CA VAL A 99 -30.82 -23.40 -0.78
C VAL A 99 -30.53 -23.22 -2.25
N SER A 100 -30.68 -24.28 -3.05
CA SER A 100 -30.54 -24.20 -4.50
C SER A 100 -31.91 -24.15 -5.18
N VAL A 101 -32.02 -23.27 -6.17
CA VAL A 101 -33.25 -23.03 -6.93
C VAL A 101 -33.00 -23.43 -8.37
N HIS A 102 -33.84 -24.30 -8.90
CA HIS A 102 -33.77 -24.77 -10.28
C HIS A 102 -35.06 -24.42 -11.03
N SER A 103 -34.96 -24.20 -12.34
CA SER A 103 -36.10 -24.03 -13.24
C SER A 103 -36.19 -25.22 -14.19
N THR A 104 -37.37 -25.82 -14.27
CA THR A 104 -37.75 -26.78 -15.31
C THR A 104 -38.69 -26.12 -16.31
N VAL A 105 -38.23 -25.94 -17.53
CA VAL A 105 -39.04 -25.40 -18.63
C VAL A 105 -39.60 -26.56 -19.44
N ASN A 106 -40.93 -26.64 -19.56
CA ASN A 106 -41.65 -27.68 -20.30
C ASN A 106 -41.25 -29.12 -19.92
N GLY A 107 -40.90 -29.37 -18.65
CA GLY A 107 -40.49 -30.69 -18.16
C GLY A 107 -39.12 -31.15 -18.67
N GLN A 108 -38.28 -30.23 -19.16
CA GLN A 108 -36.88 -30.52 -19.49
C GLN A 108 -36.02 -30.63 -18.23
N THR A 109 -34.75 -31.01 -18.43
CA THR A 109 -33.75 -31.09 -17.36
C THR A 109 -33.71 -29.77 -16.56
N PRO A 110 -33.85 -29.81 -15.23
CA PRO A 110 -33.75 -28.62 -14.38
C PRO A 110 -32.40 -27.92 -14.54
N ILE A 111 -32.44 -26.60 -14.68
CA ILE A 111 -31.25 -25.74 -14.70
C ILE A 111 -31.23 -24.92 -13.42
N GLN A 112 -30.09 -24.85 -12.72
CA GLN A 112 -29.97 -24.02 -11.52
C GLN A 112 -30.02 -22.54 -11.89
N ILE A 113 -30.95 -21.80 -11.30
CA ILE A 113 -31.20 -20.37 -11.54
C ILE A 113 -30.78 -19.49 -10.35
N GLY A 114 -30.44 -20.09 -9.21
CA GLY A 114 -29.93 -19.35 -8.06
C GLY A 114 -29.46 -20.24 -6.92
N SER A 115 -28.60 -19.68 -6.09
CA SER A 115 -28.11 -20.26 -4.85
C SER A 115 -28.22 -19.21 -3.73
N PHE A 116 -28.85 -19.58 -2.63
CA PHE A 116 -29.19 -18.69 -1.53
C PHE A 116 -28.84 -19.32 -0.18
N ARG A 117 -28.80 -18.50 0.87
CA ARG A 117 -28.67 -18.92 2.26
C ARG A 117 -29.99 -18.70 2.97
N LEU A 118 -30.51 -19.72 3.63
CA LEU A 118 -31.73 -19.59 4.42
C LEU A 118 -31.44 -18.77 5.69
N ILE A 119 -32.14 -17.64 5.86
CA ILE A 119 -31.88 -16.71 6.97
C ILE A 119 -32.95 -16.77 8.05
N ASP A 120 -34.20 -17.00 7.64
CA ASP A 120 -35.33 -16.93 8.55
C ASP A 120 -36.46 -17.81 8.04
N ILE A 121 -37.15 -18.42 8.98
CA ILE A 121 -38.41 -19.12 8.76
C ILE A 121 -39.35 -18.50 9.79
N SER A 122 -40.54 -18.09 9.37
CA SER A 122 -41.59 -17.60 10.26
C SER A 122 -42.90 -18.34 10.00
N SER A 123 -43.74 -18.48 11.02
CA SER A 123 -45.03 -19.18 10.93
C SER A 123 -46.15 -18.32 11.52
N ASP A 124 -47.30 -18.30 10.84
CA ASP A 124 -48.55 -17.73 11.37
C ASP A 124 -49.51 -18.81 11.94
N GLY A 125 -49.05 -20.07 12.01
CA GLY A 125 -49.83 -21.23 12.42
C GLY A 125 -50.61 -21.91 11.28
N THR A 126 -50.64 -21.33 10.09
CA THR A 126 -51.27 -21.90 8.88
C THR A 126 -50.35 -21.88 7.66
N LYS A 127 -49.46 -20.90 7.58
CA LYS A 127 -48.48 -20.69 6.53
C LYS A 127 -47.13 -20.42 7.15
N LEU A 128 -46.11 -20.79 6.38
CA LEU A 128 -44.71 -20.59 6.67
C LEU A 128 -44.15 -19.64 5.63
N SER A 129 -43.44 -18.61 6.09
CA SER A 129 -42.68 -17.68 5.25
C SER A 129 -41.20 -17.96 5.42
N ILE A 130 -40.56 -18.38 4.34
CA ILE A 130 -39.17 -18.80 4.28
C ILE A 130 -38.41 -17.69 3.55
N SER A 131 -37.51 -17.01 4.26
CA SER A 131 -36.72 -15.91 3.74
C SER A 131 -35.28 -16.37 3.44
N MET A 132 -34.80 -16.06 2.25
CA MET A 132 -33.48 -16.46 1.78
C MET A 132 -32.73 -15.23 1.25
N THR A 133 -31.45 -15.12 1.62
CA THR A 133 -30.56 -14.05 1.14
C THR A 133 -29.59 -14.61 0.11
N SER A 134 -29.12 -13.76 -0.80
CA SER A 134 -28.00 -14.12 -1.68
C SER A 134 -26.79 -14.54 -0.85
N HIS A 135 -26.15 -15.65 -1.21
CA HIS A 135 -25.00 -16.15 -0.48
C HIS A 135 -23.82 -15.18 -0.62
N ARG A 136 -23.43 -14.54 0.50
CA ARG A 136 -22.25 -13.67 0.61
C ARG A 136 -21.39 -14.17 1.76
N PRO A 137 -20.24 -14.80 1.48
CA PRO A 137 -19.43 -15.41 2.52
C PRO A 137 -18.61 -14.40 3.33
N TRP A 138 -18.49 -13.15 2.88
CA TRP A 138 -17.75 -12.08 3.58
C TRP A 138 -18.61 -11.20 4.51
N ASP A 139 -19.91 -11.45 4.61
CA ASP A 139 -20.78 -10.67 5.50
C ASP A 139 -20.40 -10.92 6.97
N PHE A 140 -20.30 -9.85 7.76
CA PHE A 140 -19.95 -9.87 9.19
C PHE A 140 -18.54 -10.40 9.53
N ILE A 141 -17.63 -10.32 8.58
CA ILE A 141 -16.22 -10.66 8.78
C ILE A 141 -15.41 -9.37 8.88
N SER A 142 -14.62 -9.23 9.95
CA SER A 142 -13.61 -8.18 10.10
C SER A 142 -12.22 -8.76 9.99
N ILE A 143 -11.28 -7.98 9.46
CA ILE A 143 -9.86 -8.33 9.30
C ILE A 143 -8.99 -7.14 9.74
N PRO A 144 -7.77 -7.34 10.25
CA PRO A 144 -7.14 -8.61 10.62
C PRO A 144 -7.81 -9.31 11.81
N GLN A 145 -7.80 -10.65 11.83
CA GLN A 145 -8.42 -11.44 12.89
C GLN A 145 -7.42 -11.90 13.96
N ASP A 146 -6.18 -12.17 13.55
CA ASP A 146 -5.14 -12.69 14.45
C ASP A 146 -4.59 -11.57 15.34
N LYS A 147 -4.38 -11.89 16.62
CA LYS A 147 -3.84 -10.99 17.65
C LYS A 147 -2.64 -11.62 18.32
N THR A 148 -1.69 -10.80 18.73
CA THR A 148 -0.63 -11.18 19.66
C THR A 148 -1.20 -11.50 21.05
N GLU A 149 -0.42 -12.14 21.90
CA GLU A 149 -0.78 -12.31 23.33
C GLU A 149 -1.00 -10.95 24.05
N THR A 150 -0.41 -9.87 23.54
CA THR A 150 -0.61 -8.49 24.03
C THR A 150 -1.82 -7.78 23.43
N MET A 151 -2.68 -8.49 22.70
CA MET A 151 -3.92 -7.98 22.10
C MET A 151 -3.72 -6.94 20.98
N VAL A 152 -2.56 -6.97 20.32
CA VAL A 152 -2.27 -6.16 19.12
C VAL A 152 -2.57 -6.99 17.87
N HIS A 153 -3.24 -6.41 16.88
CA HIS A 153 -3.52 -7.11 15.62
C HIS A 153 -2.25 -7.39 14.83
N ILE A 154 -2.17 -8.59 14.24
CA ILE A 154 -1.14 -8.90 13.26
C ILE A 154 -1.51 -8.20 11.95
N PRO A 155 -0.62 -7.37 11.37
CA PRO A 155 -0.92 -6.64 10.15
C PRO A 155 -1.25 -7.56 8.97
N ILE A 156 -2.16 -7.11 8.12
CA ILE A 156 -2.28 -7.63 6.75
C ILE A 156 -1.65 -6.60 5.83
N SER A 157 -0.79 -7.03 4.92
CA SER A 157 -0.16 -6.18 3.91
C SER A 157 -0.12 -6.91 2.57
N TYR A 158 -0.45 -6.21 1.49
CA TYR A 158 -0.34 -6.68 0.10
C TYR A 158 0.43 -5.65 -0.73
N GLY A 159 1.15 -6.15 -1.73
CA GLY A 159 1.97 -5.34 -2.63
C GLY A 159 3.46 -5.59 -2.49
N ASP A 160 4.18 -5.04 -3.46
CA ASP A 160 5.63 -5.01 -3.49
C ASP A 160 6.12 -3.78 -2.75
N TYR A 161 7.12 -3.99 -1.90
CA TYR A 161 7.74 -2.95 -1.09
C TYR A 161 9.25 -2.95 -1.35
N THR A 162 9.92 -1.86 -0.98
CA THR A 162 11.36 -1.72 -1.19
C THR A 162 11.98 -1.05 0.02
N LYS A 163 12.89 -1.77 0.68
CA LYS A 163 13.61 -1.24 1.85
C LYS A 163 14.63 -0.19 1.42
N ASN A 164 14.88 0.79 2.28
CA ASN A 164 16.04 1.65 2.10
C ASN A 164 17.33 0.89 2.42
N PRO A 165 18.45 1.23 1.75
CA PRO A 165 19.74 0.61 2.02
C PRO A 165 20.21 0.93 3.44
N TYR A 166 20.93 -0.02 4.05
CA TYR A 166 21.49 0.10 5.40
C TYR A 166 22.95 -0.41 5.44
N GLY A 167 23.70 -0.03 6.48
CA GLY A 167 25.07 -0.47 6.73
C GLY A 167 26.11 0.66 6.66
N THR A 168 27.39 0.26 6.54
CA THR A 168 28.54 1.18 6.65
C THR A 168 28.71 2.15 5.47
N SER A 169 28.02 1.91 4.36
CA SER A 169 28.11 2.74 3.16
C SER A 169 26.87 3.64 3.07
N SER A 170 27.06 4.94 3.27
CA SER A 170 25.99 5.93 3.17
C SER A 170 25.34 5.95 1.79
N SER A 171 24.02 5.99 1.76
CA SER A 171 23.22 6.12 0.54
C SER A 171 22.09 7.11 0.73
N PHE A 172 21.56 7.66 -0.37
CA PHE A 172 20.32 8.42 -0.31
C PHE A 172 19.14 7.48 -0.04
N LEU A 173 18.31 7.83 0.94
CA LEU A 173 17.15 7.04 1.36
C LEU A 173 15.91 7.51 0.57
N THR A 174 15.78 7.04 -0.66
CA THR A 174 14.74 7.52 -1.58
C THR A 174 13.46 6.69 -1.55
N SER A 175 13.49 5.48 -1.01
CA SER A 175 12.30 4.63 -0.98
C SER A 175 11.26 5.17 0.00
N LYS A 176 10.03 5.28 -0.50
CA LYS A 176 8.80 5.47 0.28
C LYS A 176 7.85 4.29 0.13
N ASP A 177 8.37 3.19 -0.40
CA ASP A 177 7.65 1.95 -0.69
C ASP A 177 7.75 1.04 0.53
N LEU A 178 7.20 1.46 1.66
CA LEU A 178 7.21 0.70 2.90
C LEU A 178 5.78 0.53 3.45
N TYR A 179 5.58 -0.40 4.38
CA TYR A 179 4.34 -0.50 5.15
C TYR A 179 4.63 -0.43 6.65
N PRO A 180 3.68 0.09 7.46
CA PRO A 180 3.82 0.18 8.91
C PRO A 180 3.69 -1.16 9.63
N CYS A 181 4.52 -1.37 10.65
CA CYS A 181 4.54 -2.49 11.57
C CYS A 181 4.23 -1.97 12.99
N PRO A 182 3.14 -2.41 13.65
CA PRO A 182 2.72 -1.89 14.93
C PRO A 182 3.56 -2.45 16.09
N ASN A 183 3.77 -1.63 17.12
CA ASN A 183 4.42 -2.02 18.36
C ASN A 183 3.56 -3.07 19.09
N ILE A 184 4.17 -4.20 19.45
CA ILE A 184 3.44 -5.30 20.11
C ILE A 184 3.47 -5.20 21.65
N ASN A 185 3.81 -4.04 22.20
CA ASN A 185 3.92 -3.80 23.65
C ASN A 185 4.82 -4.84 24.36
N HIS A 186 5.83 -5.32 23.65
CA HIS A 186 6.78 -6.31 24.15
C HIS A 186 8.19 -5.79 23.98
N SER A 187 8.98 -5.86 25.05
CA SER A 187 10.38 -5.47 25.06
C SER A 187 11.25 -6.53 25.72
N PHE A 188 12.37 -6.87 25.11
CA PHE A 188 13.31 -7.86 25.61
C PHE A 188 14.73 -7.53 25.13
N ASN A 189 15.74 -7.73 25.99
CA ASN A 189 17.15 -7.44 25.69
C ASN A 189 17.36 -6.05 25.03
N ASP A 190 16.84 -5.00 25.66
CA ASP A 190 16.95 -3.61 25.16
C ASP A 190 16.40 -3.39 23.73
N ASN A 191 15.46 -4.24 23.30
CA ASN A 191 14.71 -4.08 22.06
C ASN A 191 13.22 -3.93 22.34
N ILE A 192 12.54 -3.11 21.54
CA ILE A 192 11.09 -2.99 21.43
C ILE A 192 10.65 -3.70 20.16
N TYR A 193 9.66 -4.60 20.25
CA TYR A 193 9.27 -5.45 19.13
C TYR A 193 8.05 -4.95 18.38
N PHE A 194 8.05 -5.16 17.07
CA PHE A 194 6.98 -4.75 16.15
C PHE A 194 6.50 -5.94 15.32
N ALA A 195 5.20 -6.02 15.04
CA ALA A 195 4.59 -7.11 14.28
C ALA A 195 4.68 -6.91 12.77
N TYR A 196 4.97 -7.99 12.06
CA TYR A 196 5.10 -8.04 10.61
C TYR A 196 4.02 -8.96 10.03
N ALA A 197 3.62 -8.70 8.78
CA ALA A 197 2.51 -9.43 8.15
C ALA A 197 2.81 -10.93 7.93
N LYS A 198 4.08 -11.28 7.73
CA LYS A 198 4.55 -12.66 7.55
C LYS A 198 5.97 -12.83 8.10
N SER A 199 6.47 -14.05 8.00
CA SER A 199 7.89 -14.32 8.25
C SER A 199 8.75 -13.87 7.09
N TYR A 200 9.90 -13.27 7.40
CA TYR A 200 10.90 -12.80 6.46
C TYR A 200 12.27 -13.39 6.82
N GLY A 201 12.94 -14.00 5.85
CA GLY A 201 14.34 -14.44 5.99
C GLY A 201 15.36 -13.33 5.75
N SER A 202 14.97 -12.32 4.98
CA SER A 202 15.66 -11.06 4.70
C SER A 202 14.59 -9.99 4.43
N ASP A 203 14.99 -8.73 4.36
CA ASP A 203 14.14 -7.59 3.99
C ASP A 203 13.13 -7.14 5.07
N ALA A 204 13.32 -7.62 6.30
CA ALA A 204 12.52 -7.23 7.45
C ALA A 204 13.08 -5.99 8.18
N LYS A 205 14.17 -5.38 7.71
CA LYS A 205 14.85 -4.29 8.41
C LYS A 205 13.86 -3.18 8.83
N PRO A 206 13.70 -2.91 10.14
CA PRO A 206 12.85 -1.82 10.61
C PRO A 206 13.46 -0.46 10.27
N HIS A 207 12.60 0.44 9.81
CA HIS A 207 12.92 1.83 9.51
C HIS A 207 12.16 2.75 10.44
N TYR A 208 12.85 3.79 10.89
CA TYR A 208 12.27 4.93 11.58
C TYR A 208 11.80 5.97 10.57
N TYR A 209 10.62 6.54 10.75
CA TYR A 209 10.20 7.70 9.97
C TYR A 209 10.55 8.98 10.70
N ASP A 210 11.44 9.78 10.12
CA ASP A 210 11.73 11.12 10.61
C ASP A 210 10.92 12.14 9.79
N SER A 211 9.93 12.76 10.43
CA SER A 211 9.02 13.72 9.81
C SER A 211 9.68 15.06 9.48
N ASN A 212 10.80 15.42 10.12
CA ASN A 212 11.48 16.69 9.84
C ASN A 212 12.17 16.67 8.48
N ILE A 213 12.58 15.48 8.03
CA ILE A 213 13.28 15.29 6.76
C ILE A 213 12.49 14.44 5.74
N ASP A 214 11.30 13.96 6.11
CA ASP A 214 10.43 13.09 5.31
C ASP A 214 11.15 11.84 4.76
N GLN A 215 11.91 11.16 5.62
CA GLN A 215 12.70 9.96 5.28
C GLN A 215 12.46 8.77 6.21
N PHE A 216 12.60 7.58 5.63
CA PHE A 216 12.58 6.30 6.34
C PHE A 216 14.00 5.79 6.53
N ILE A 217 14.54 5.94 7.75
CA ILE A 217 15.93 5.62 8.10
C ILE A 217 16.02 4.25 8.76
N PRO A 218 16.77 3.28 8.20
CA PRO A 218 16.93 1.97 8.83
C PRO A 218 17.79 2.03 10.09
N PHE A 219 17.44 1.23 11.09
CA PHE A 219 18.27 1.05 12.28
C PHE A 219 19.53 0.24 11.97
N GLU A 220 20.69 0.56 12.52
CA GLU A 220 21.93 -0.17 12.20
C GLU A 220 21.91 -1.57 12.82
N ASP A 221 21.60 -1.67 14.12
CA ASP A 221 21.76 -2.89 14.92
C ASP A 221 20.52 -3.79 14.99
N SER A 222 19.49 -3.51 14.20
CA SER A 222 18.30 -4.37 14.13
C SER A 222 18.49 -5.56 13.19
N SER A 223 17.76 -6.65 13.42
CA SER A 223 17.72 -7.79 12.49
C SER A 223 17.10 -7.39 11.13
N ASP A 224 17.55 -8.03 10.05
CA ASP A 224 16.89 -7.98 8.72
C ASP A 224 16.00 -9.21 8.48
N SER A 225 15.81 -10.05 9.50
CA SER A 225 14.93 -11.21 9.49
C SER A 225 14.00 -11.21 10.71
N THR A 226 12.80 -11.78 10.53
CA THR A 226 11.83 -11.90 11.63
C THR A 226 12.15 -13.05 12.58
N SER A 227 11.75 -12.89 13.83
CA SER A 227 11.69 -13.94 14.85
C SER A 227 10.24 -14.14 15.30
N SER A 228 9.90 -15.34 15.76
CA SER A 228 8.56 -15.61 16.32
C SER A 228 8.55 -15.26 17.81
N LEU A 229 7.74 -14.28 18.19
CA LEU A 229 7.57 -13.78 19.57
C LEU A 229 6.11 -13.40 19.77
N VAL A 230 5.55 -13.74 20.93
CA VAL A 230 4.19 -13.32 21.33
C VAL A 230 3.14 -13.65 20.26
N ASP A 231 3.25 -14.85 19.68
CA ASP A 231 2.43 -15.35 18.56
C ASP A 231 2.46 -14.53 17.25
N ALA A 232 3.47 -13.69 17.05
CA ALA A 232 3.67 -12.93 15.81
C ALA A 232 5.10 -13.04 15.25
N ASN A 233 5.23 -12.75 13.96
CA ASN A 233 6.52 -12.51 13.32
C ASN A 233 6.96 -11.10 13.66
N CYS A 234 8.12 -10.95 14.31
CA CYS A 234 8.55 -9.68 14.88
C CYS A 234 10.00 -9.37 14.58
N VAL A 235 10.31 -8.07 14.52
CA VAL A 235 11.68 -7.55 14.57
C VAL A 235 11.79 -6.55 15.72
N GLY A 236 12.93 -6.59 16.40
CA GLY A 236 13.27 -5.68 17.49
C GLY A 236 13.93 -4.40 16.96
N MET A 237 13.47 -3.27 17.47
CA MET A 237 14.14 -1.97 17.40
C MET A 237 14.96 -1.77 18.69
N PRO A 238 16.28 -1.54 18.59
CA PRO A 238 17.09 -1.15 19.73
C PRO A 238 16.60 0.14 20.40
N VAL A 239 16.62 0.21 21.74
CA VAL A 239 16.17 1.39 22.51
C VAL A 239 17.03 2.64 22.30
N ASP A 240 18.29 2.47 21.91
CA ASP A 240 19.17 3.56 21.51
C ASP A 240 18.81 4.14 20.13
N MET A 241 17.95 3.47 19.37
CA MET A 241 17.49 3.89 18.05
C MET A 241 18.66 4.25 17.13
N GLU A 242 19.78 3.52 17.20
CA GLU A 242 20.94 3.81 16.36
C GLU A 242 20.59 3.64 14.88
N GLN A 243 20.69 4.73 14.14
CA GLN A 243 20.45 4.80 12.70
C GLN A 243 21.78 4.62 11.95
N GLY A 244 21.73 3.92 10.82
CA GLY A 244 22.89 3.78 9.94
C GLY A 244 23.31 5.11 9.30
N TYR A 245 24.43 5.12 8.56
CA TYR A 245 24.80 6.31 7.80
C TYR A 245 23.83 6.54 6.63
N PHE A 246 23.36 7.77 6.47
CA PHE A 246 22.52 8.16 5.35
C PHE A 246 22.96 9.47 4.72
N LEU A 247 22.65 9.64 3.44
CA LEU A 247 22.91 10.86 2.69
C LEU A 247 21.63 11.68 2.54
N ILE A 248 21.76 12.98 2.70
CA ILE A 248 20.73 13.96 2.40
C ILE A 248 21.36 15.17 1.71
N ARG A 249 20.55 15.93 0.98
CA ARG A 249 20.95 17.25 0.51
C ARG A 249 20.47 18.32 1.50
N PRO A 250 21.21 19.41 1.67
CA PRO A 250 20.69 20.56 2.40
C PRO A 250 19.35 21.01 1.81
N PHE A 251 18.43 21.47 2.64
CA PHE A 251 17.12 21.92 2.18
C PHE A 251 17.15 23.32 1.59
N ASP A 252 18.07 24.15 2.05
CA ASP A 252 18.26 25.51 1.59
C ASP A 252 19.73 25.90 1.64
N CYS A 253 20.10 26.88 0.84
CA CYS A 253 21.43 27.46 0.81
C CYS A 253 21.40 28.90 0.31
N SER A 254 22.31 29.74 0.81
CA SER A 254 22.35 31.16 0.44
C SER A 254 23.75 31.76 0.53
N GLY A 255 23.95 32.89 -0.15
CA GLY A 255 25.16 33.71 -0.06
C GLY A 255 25.97 33.82 -1.36
N TRP A 256 26.02 32.75 -2.16
CA TRP A 256 26.65 32.78 -3.49
C TRP A 256 25.65 33.10 -4.60
N SER A 257 26.16 33.49 -5.77
CA SER A 257 25.32 33.64 -6.97
C SER A 257 24.78 32.29 -7.39
N ASP A 258 23.48 32.23 -7.69
CA ASP A 258 22.76 31.00 -8.04
C ASP A 258 22.95 29.87 -7.02
N SER A 259 22.94 30.22 -5.72
CA SER A 259 23.17 29.29 -4.60
C SER A 259 22.41 27.96 -4.74
N SER A 260 21.16 27.98 -5.23
CA SER A 260 20.34 26.78 -5.40
C SER A 260 20.98 25.70 -6.29
N TYR A 261 21.84 26.07 -7.25
CA TYR A 261 22.55 25.11 -8.10
C TYR A 261 23.55 24.25 -7.31
N ALA A 262 23.96 24.68 -6.11
CA ALA A 262 24.81 23.86 -5.25
C ALA A 262 24.08 22.63 -4.66
N ILE A 263 22.74 22.56 -4.73
CA ILE A 263 21.93 21.51 -4.07
C ILE A 263 20.83 20.91 -4.95
N ASP A 264 20.74 21.29 -6.24
CA ASP A 264 19.61 20.93 -7.12
C ASP A 264 19.78 19.59 -7.86
N THR A 265 20.85 18.84 -7.55
CA THR A 265 21.27 17.57 -8.17
C THR A 265 21.94 17.68 -9.55
N ASP A 266 21.90 18.84 -10.22
CA ASP A 266 22.52 19.04 -11.52
C ASP A 266 23.99 19.45 -11.38
N ILE A 267 24.87 18.44 -11.51
CA ILE A 267 26.32 18.64 -11.42
C ILE A 267 26.94 19.44 -12.57
N SER A 268 26.15 19.93 -13.53
CA SER A 268 26.64 20.72 -14.67
C SER A 268 26.52 22.23 -14.48
N THR A 269 25.69 22.68 -13.54
CA THR A 269 25.49 24.10 -13.24
C THR A 269 26.06 24.42 -11.85
N PRO A 270 27.00 25.37 -11.73
CA PRO A 270 27.57 25.70 -10.43
C PRO A 270 26.95 26.95 -9.81
N ALA A 271 26.84 26.98 -8.47
CA ALA A 271 26.80 28.22 -7.71
C ALA A 271 28.18 28.88 -7.77
N THR A 272 28.24 30.21 -7.88
CA THR A 272 29.49 30.95 -8.11
C THR A 272 29.74 32.07 -7.12
N ALA A 273 31.02 32.29 -6.80
CA ALA A 273 31.47 33.44 -6.03
C ALA A 273 32.84 33.92 -6.52
N THR A 274 33.13 35.19 -6.23
CA THR A 274 34.44 35.80 -6.45
C THR A 274 34.89 36.48 -5.17
N THR A 275 36.20 36.51 -4.93
CA THR A 275 36.84 37.20 -3.81
C THR A 275 38.03 38.00 -4.30
N ASP A 276 38.19 39.21 -3.77
CA ASP A 276 39.26 40.15 -4.07
C ASP A 276 39.73 40.76 -2.73
N PRO A 277 40.84 40.28 -2.15
CA PRO A 277 41.39 40.78 -0.88
C PRO A 277 41.96 42.20 -0.97
N ASP A 278 41.86 42.90 -2.10
CA ASP A 278 42.60 44.13 -2.41
C ASP A 278 44.14 43.92 -2.38
N VAL A 279 44.86 44.94 -2.85
CA VAL A 279 46.32 44.95 -2.86
C VAL A 279 46.89 45.08 -1.44
N ALA A 280 47.67 44.09 -1.02
CA ALA A 280 48.39 44.09 0.25
C ALA A 280 49.71 44.86 0.15
N GLY A 281 49.89 45.84 1.03
CA GLY A 281 51.13 46.61 1.14
C GLY A 281 52.31 45.83 1.73
N GLU A 282 53.43 46.54 1.90
CA GLU A 282 54.67 45.99 2.43
C GLU A 282 54.48 45.42 3.85
N ALA A 283 54.75 44.12 4.04
CA ALA A 283 54.51 43.40 5.31
C ALA A 283 53.05 43.43 5.81
N GLU A 284 52.10 43.60 4.90
CA GLU A 284 50.66 43.47 5.16
C GLU A 284 50.13 42.15 4.58
N THR A 285 49.04 41.67 5.19
CA THR A 285 48.23 40.57 4.68
C THR A 285 46.78 41.02 4.64
N THR A 286 46.17 40.95 3.47
CA THR A 286 44.75 41.20 3.27
C THR A 286 44.04 39.90 2.90
N THR A 287 42.74 39.86 3.16
CA THR A 287 41.91 38.67 3.00
C THR A 287 40.50 39.07 2.61
N ASP A 288 39.90 38.32 1.69
CA ASP A 288 38.49 38.42 1.37
C ASP A 288 37.85 37.03 1.38
N GLU A 289 36.59 36.99 1.79
CA GLU A 289 35.82 35.75 1.95
C GLU A 289 34.40 35.90 1.39
N SER A 290 33.95 34.86 0.70
CA SER A 290 32.57 34.72 0.28
C SER A 290 32.01 33.40 0.76
N ARG A 291 30.82 33.42 1.36
CA ARG A 291 30.26 32.28 2.09
C ARG A 291 28.98 31.78 1.44
N LEU A 292 28.91 30.47 1.21
CA LEU A 292 27.68 29.75 0.95
C LEU A 292 27.25 29.08 2.26
N VAL A 293 26.22 29.61 2.88
CA VAL A 293 25.65 29.07 4.12
C VAL A 293 24.66 27.99 3.75
N ILE A 294 24.79 26.81 4.36
CA ILE A 294 23.83 25.71 4.21
C ILE A 294 23.20 25.37 5.56
N ASP A 295 21.90 25.12 5.54
CA ASP A 295 21.16 24.73 6.74
C ASP A 295 21.31 23.22 6.98
N VAL A 296 21.72 22.87 8.20
CA VAL A 296 21.75 21.47 8.63
C VAL A 296 20.33 21.02 8.97
N PRO A 297 19.84 19.92 8.41
CA PRO A 297 18.52 19.41 8.76
C PRO A 297 18.45 19.06 10.25
N VAL A 298 17.35 19.47 10.89
CA VAL A 298 17.06 19.04 12.26
C VAL A 298 16.52 17.63 12.20
N LEU A 299 17.27 16.68 12.78
CA LEU A 299 16.80 15.32 12.97
C LEU A 299 15.96 15.23 14.24
N ASP A 300 15.04 14.28 14.27
CA ASP A 300 14.32 13.97 15.49
C ASP A 300 15.26 13.30 16.52
N THR A 301 16.14 12.40 16.09
CA THR A 301 17.21 11.80 16.92
C THR A 301 18.44 12.72 17.03
N GLU A 302 19.33 12.42 17.98
CA GLU A 302 20.55 13.21 18.15
C GLU A 302 21.63 12.79 17.15
N LEU A 303 22.22 13.80 16.49
CA LEU A 303 23.32 13.60 15.56
C LEU A 303 24.58 13.17 16.31
N THR A 304 25.25 12.14 15.81
CA THR A 304 26.54 11.65 16.36
C THR A 304 27.71 11.89 15.42
N GLU A 305 27.46 11.92 14.11
CA GLU A 305 28.47 12.24 13.11
C GLU A 305 27.85 13.06 11.96
N LEU A 306 28.63 13.99 11.43
CA LEU A 306 28.23 14.86 10.31
C LEU A 306 29.42 15.08 9.39
N TYR A 307 29.31 14.61 8.15
CA TYR A 307 30.29 14.91 7.10
C TYR A 307 29.66 15.70 5.97
N VAL A 308 30.42 16.68 5.47
CA VAL A 308 30.03 17.53 4.34
C VAL A 308 30.86 17.12 3.15
N TYR A 309 30.18 16.71 2.08
CA TYR A 309 30.76 16.42 0.79
C TYR A 309 30.51 17.60 -0.14
N VAL A 310 31.58 18.17 -0.71
CA VAL A 310 31.47 19.26 -1.68
C VAL A 310 32.16 18.85 -2.97
N LYS A 311 31.43 19.00 -4.08
CA LYS A 311 31.98 18.98 -5.43
C LYS A 311 32.12 20.42 -5.89
N GLY A 312 33.36 20.90 -5.97
CA GLY A 312 33.64 22.28 -6.36
C GLY A 312 35.01 22.46 -6.99
N GLU A 313 35.26 23.67 -7.45
CA GLU A 313 36.55 24.10 -7.97
C GLU A 313 36.83 25.54 -7.57
N ILE A 314 38.11 25.85 -7.49
CA ILE A 314 38.60 27.21 -7.32
C ILE A 314 39.54 27.55 -8.47
N THR A 315 39.46 28.79 -8.93
CA THR A 315 40.47 29.39 -9.80
C THR A 315 41.17 30.49 -9.01
N HIS A 316 42.49 30.47 -9.05
CA HIS A 316 43.35 31.46 -8.42
C HIS A 316 44.13 32.20 -9.51
N ASN A 317 44.11 33.53 -9.45
CA ASN A 317 44.87 34.42 -10.31
C ASN A 317 45.89 35.16 -9.44
N ASP A 318 47.15 34.73 -9.50
CA ASP A 318 48.28 35.32 -8.79
C ASP A 318 48.84 36.48 -9.62
N ILE A 319 48.74 37.70 -9.10
CA ILE A 319 49.23 38.89 -9.79
C ILE A 319 50.62 39.25 -9.26
N SER A 320 50.79 39.29 -7.93
CA SER A 320 52.08 39.51 -7.28
C SER A 320 52.09 39.12 -5.80
N GLY A 321 53.30 38.98 -5.23
CA GLY A 321 53.49 38.68 -3.81
C GLY A 321 53.27 37.21 -3.47
N ASN A 322 52.90 36.94 -2.22
CA ASN A 322 52.55 35.61 -1.75
C ASN A 322 51.03 35.53 -1.57
N THR A 323 50.37 34.76 -2.43
CA THR A 323 48.91 34.72 -2.49
C THR A 323 48.39 33.29 -2.49
N TYR A 324 47.15 33.11 -2.06
CA TYR A 324 46.45 31.83 -2.23
C TYR A 324 44.93 31.99 -2.17
N THR A 325 44.24 31.12 -2.90
CA THR A 325 42.79 30.92 -2.81
C THR A 325 42.52 29.52 -2.27
N SER A 326 41.51 29.37 -1.43
CA SER A 326 41.09 28.10 -0.86
C SER A 326 39.57 27.99 -0.76
N LEU A 327 39.06 26.78 -0.96
CA LEU A 327 37.69 26.42 -0.61
C LEU A 327 37.70 25.66 0.71
N ARG A 328 36.90 26.12 1.67
CA ARG A 328 36.86 25.60 3.03
C ARG A 328 35.43 25.24 3.41
N VAL A 329 35.27 24.29 4.33
CA VAL A 329 34.03 24.12 5.10
C VAL A 329 34.35 24.59 6.51
N ASN A 330 33.67 25.64 6.96
CA ASN A 330 34.05 26.42 8.13
C ASN A 330 35.53 26.86 8.00
N ASP A 331 36.39 26.42 8.91
CA ASP A 331 37.83 26.72 8.89
C ASP A 331 38.69 25.61 8.24
N LEU A 332 38.08 24.51 7.82
CA LEU A 332 38.80 23.34 7.31
C LEU A 332 38.92 23.40 5.78
N THR A 333 40.16 23.47 5.30
CA THR A 333 40.49 23.54 3.87
C THR A 333 40.20 22.22 3.15
N MET A 334 39.37 22.29 2.11
CA MET A 334 39.13 21.17 1.18
C MET A 334 40.16 21.17 0.05
N ILE A 335 40.34 22.33 -0.58
CA ILE A 335 41.29 22.54 -1.66
C ILE A 335 41.92 23.93 -1.52
N THR A 336 43.17 24.07 -1.97
CA THR A 336 43.90 25.33 -1.95
C THR A 336 44.80 25.42 -3.17
N ARG A 337 45.12 26.64 -3.59
CA ARG A 337 46.03 26.94 -4.67
C ARG A 337 46.73 28.27 -4.40
N SER A 338 48.04 28.33 -4.67
CA SER A 338 48.92 29.48 -4.43
C SER A 338 49.72 29.89 -5.69
N SER A 339 49.16 29.59 -6.85
CA SER A 339 49.73 29.91 -8.17
C SER A 339 48.63 29.89 -9.22
N ASP A 340 48.80 30.62 -10.32
CA ASP A 340 47.80 30.71 -11.39
C ASP A 340 47.17 29.38 -11.80
N GLY A 341 45.84 29.34 -11.86
CA GLY A 341 45.05 28.28 -12.49
C GLY A 341 43.94 27.71 -11.60
N THR A 342 43.46 26.52 -11.95
CA THR A 342 42.27 25.90 -11.34
C THR A 342 42.63 24.62 -10.57
N SER A 343 42.01 24.43 -9.41
CA SER A 343 42.06 23.22 -8.60
C SER A 343 40.63 22.76 -8.29
N SER A 344 40.36 21.46 -8.33
CA SER A 344 39.03 20.90 -8.05
C SER A 344 39.08 19.93 -6.88
N THR A 345 37.95 19.78 -6.19
CA THR A 345 37.76 18.80 -5.11
C THR A 345 37.91 17.36 -5.61
N GLY A 346 38.18 16.43 -4.70
CA GLY A 346 38.39 15.02 -5.02
C GLY A 346 38.54 14.13 -3.80
N GLY A 347 38.55 12.81 -4.04
CA GLY A 347 38.72 11.77 -3.02
C GLY A 347 37.51 10.86 -2.84
N HIS A 348 36.31 11.33 -3.21
CA HIS A 348 35.07 10.57 -3.05
C HIS A 348 34.18 10.60 -4.28
N THR A 349 33.30 9.60 -4.35
CA THR A 349 32.28 9.41 -5.38
C THR A 349 30.91 9.29 -4.72
N ILE A 350 29.95 10.11 -5.15
CA ILE A 350 28.57 10.11 -4.66
C ILE A 350 27.64 9.89 -5.86
N ASN A 351 26.78 8.87 -5.78
CA ASN A 351 25.84 8.51 -6.85
C ASN A 351 26.49 8.39 -8.25
N GLY A 352 27.67 7.77 -8.33
CA GLY A 352 28.44 7.61 -9.57
C GLY A 352 29.24 8.84 -10.01
N ASN A 353 29.07 9.99 -9.36
CA ASN A 353 29.80 11.22 -9.66
C ASN A 353 31.04 11.34 -8.78
N SER A 354 32.22 11.40 -9.40
CA SER A 354 33.50 11.60 -8.70
C SER A 354 33.82 13.08 -8.51
N GLY A 355 34.79 13.37 -7.64
CA GLY A 355 35.30 14.72 -7.44
C GLY A 355 34.77 15.40 -6.19
N TYR A 356 34.30 14.64 -5.19
CA TYR A 356 33.89 15.20 -3.91
C TYR A 356 35.06 15.18 -2.93
N SER A 357 35.27 16.27 -2.22
CA SER A 357 36.07 16.31 -1.00
C SER A 357 35.15 16.22 0.20
N ARG A 358 35.62 15.63 1.30
CA ARG A 358 34.84 15.41 2.53
C ARG A 358 35.49 16.11 3.70
N ILE A 359 34.69 16.84 4.48
CA ILE A 359 35.07 17.44 5.76
C ILE A 359 34.19 16.86 6.87
N ASP A 360 34.78 16.62 8.04
CA ASP A 360 34.06 16.37 9.28
C ASP A 360 33.61 17.72 9.87
N ALA A 361 32.30 17.92 9.96
CA ALA A 361 31.68 19.13 10.47
C ALA A 361 30.90 18.88 11.76
N PHE A 362 31.13 17.75 12.43
CA PHE A 362 30.43 17.45 13.68
C PHE A 362 30.74 18.49 14.78
N GLY A 363 29.73 18.85 15.56
CA GLY A 363 29.84 19.83 16.64
C GLY A 363 29.84 21.30 16.19
N THR A 364 29.59 21.58 14.91
CA THR A 364 29.46 22.95 14.38
C THR A 364 27.99 23.40 14.38
N SER A 365 27.74 24.67 14.72
CA SER A 365 26.37 25.23 14.81
C SER A 365 25.80 25.71 13.48
N SER A 366 26.66 25.88 12.48
CA SER A 366 26.33 26.20 11.09
C SER A 366 27.39 25.57 10.18
N ILE A 367 27.02 25.32 8.93
CA ILE A 367 27.98 24.92 7.91
C ILE A 367 28.11 26.06 6.91
N ASP A 368 29.30 26.66 6.88
CA ASP A 368 29.65 27.70 5.92
C ASP A 368 30.66 27.13 4.92
N ILE A 369 30.32 27.07 3.64
CA ILE A 369 31.29 26.76 2.58
C ILE A 369 31.93 28.08 2.13
N ASN A 370 33.20 28.28 2.45
CA ASN A 370 33.90 29.54 2.33
C ASN A 370 34.89 29.52 1.16
N LEU A 371 34.71 30.41 0.19
CA LEU A 371 35.79 30.83 -0.71
C LEU A 371 36.62 31.87 0.04
N TYR A 372 37.90 31.58 0.24
CA TYR A 372 38.81 32.45 0.97
C TYR A 372 40.03 32.73 0.10
N THR A 373 40.32 34.01 -0.15
CA THR A 373 41.53 34.47 -0.84
C THR A 373 42.35 35.37 0.06
N SER A 374 43.67 35.22 0.00
CA SER A 374 44.60 36.07 0.74
C SER A 374 45.73 36.53 -0.14
N SER A 375 46.10 37.79 0.05
CA SER A 375 47.26 38.43 -0.58
C SER A 375 48.21 38.93 0.51
N SER A 376 49.51 38.72 0.33
CA SER A 376 50.55 39.23 1.24
C SER A 376 51.71 39.86 0.48
N GLY A 377 52.08 41.07 0.88
CA GLY A 377 53.23 41.77 0.30
C GLY A 377 54.56 41.28 0.86
N ASP A 378 55.53 41.04 -0.02
CA ASP A 378 56.87 40.56 0.33
C ASP A 378 57.89 41.71 0.49
N GLN A 379 58.82 41.53 1.43
CA GLN A 379 59.85 42.51 1.77
C GLN A 379 61.10 42.42 0.86
N PRO A 380 61.63 43.52 0.29
CA PRO A 380 61.05 44.87 0.17
C PRO A 380 60.41 45.13 -1.23
N ASN A 381 59.29 45.86 -1.25
CA ASN A 381 58.60 46.41 -2.43
C ASN A 381 57.87 45.42 -3.37
N ILE A 382 57.40 44.27 -2.89
CA ILE A 382 56.48 43.44 -3.66
C ILE A 382 55.10 43.55 -3.01
N GLU A 383 54.17 44.19 -3.68
CA GLU A 383 52.76 44.21 -3.27
C GLU A 383 52.15 42.81 -3.48
N GLY A 384 51.23 42.41 -2.59
CA GLY A 384 50.46 41.19 -2.76
C GLY A 384 49.17 41.49 -3.50
N ASP A 385 48.88 40.80 -4.59
CA ASP A 385 47.65 41.01 -5.37
C ASP A 385 47.18 39.70 -5.99
N SER A 386 45.90 39.37 -5.82
CA SER A 386 45.30 38.15 -6.37
C SER A 386 43.79 38.20 -6.40
N ASP A 387 43.19 37.40 -7.30
CA ASP A 387 41.75 37.16 -7.34
C ASP A 387 41.43 35.68 -7.11
N GLY A 388 40.26 35.41 -6.53
CA GLY A 388 39.67 34.09 -6.41
C GLY A 388 38.33 33.98 -7.12
N GLU A 389 38.11 32.88 -7.83
CA GLU A 389 36.79 32.44 -8.29
C GLU A 389 36.49 31.06 -7.69
N GLY A 390 35.28 30.88 -7.17
CA GLY A 390 34.79 29.61 -6.62
C GLY A 390 33.55 29.14 -7.36
N LYS A 391 33.46 27.82 -7.57
CA LYS A 391 32.31 27.11 -8.14
C LYS A 391 31.96 25.92 -7.29
N ILE A 392 30.67 25.76 -6.98
CA ILE A 392 30.13 24.59 -6.26
C ILE A 392 29.05 23.96 -7.13
N TYR A 393 29.22 22.68 -7.44
CA TYR A 393 28.34 21.89 -8.32
C TYR A 393 27.38 20.97 -7.56
N ASP A 394 27.74 20.50 -6.37
CA ASP A 394 26.85 19.71 -5.51
C ASP A 394 27.38 19.70 -4.06
N VAL A 395 26.45 19.71 -3.11
CA VAL A 395 26.70 19.62 -1.68
C VAL A 395 25.84 18.50 -1.12
N VAL A 396 26.47 17.55 -0.43
CA VAL A 396 25.80 16.39 0.17
C VAL A 396 26.23 16.25 1.62
N LEU A 397 25.27 16.00 2.50
CA LEU A 397 25.50 15.74 3.91
C LEU A 397 25.41 14.23 4.17
N GLN A 398 26.38 13.68 4.88
CA GLN A 398 26.31 12.33 5.45
C GLN A 398 26.09 12.46 6.95
N LEU A 399 25.03 11.85 7.43
CA LEU A 399 24.61 11.92 8.83
C LEU A 399 24.60 10.54 9.45
N LYS A 400 24.85 10.50 10.75
CA LYS A 400 24.58 9.35 11.63
C LYS A 400 23.95 9.84 12.92
N ALA A 401 22.91 9.18 13.40
CA ALA A 401 22.17 9.63 14.57
C ALA A 401 21.73 8.47 15.46
N LYS A 402 21.56 8.74 16.75
CA LYS A 402 21.03 7.81 17.76
C LYS A 402 20.52 8.59 18.96
N ASN A 403 19.84 7.93 19.88
CA ASN A 403 19.50 8.53 21.17
C ASN A 403 20.71 8.55 22.10
N ASP A 404 20.87 9.62 22.88
CA ASP A 404 21.90 9.66 23.92
C ASP A 404 21.51 8.88 25.17
N MET A 405 21.92 7.61 25.18
CA MET A 405 21.74 6.70 26.31
C MET A 405 22.70 6.95 27.48
N VAL A 406 23.67 7.86 27.33
CA VAL A 406 24.70 8.15 28.35
C VAL A 406 24.27 9.33 29.22
N ASP A 407 24.02 10.50 28.64
CA ASP A 407 23.68 11.71 29.40
C ASP A 407 22.15 11.91 29.53
N GLU A 408 21.36 11.45 28.55
CA GLU A 408 19.88 11.60 28.52
C GLU A 408 19.06 10.31 28.64
N LYS A 409 19.62 9.26 29.26
CA LYS A 409 19.03 7.91 29.36
C LYS A 409 17.51 7.84 29.57
N THR A 410 16.95 8.57 30.54
CA THR A 410 15.50 8.51 30.83
C THR A 410 14.66 9.06 29.68
N ALA A 411 15.09 10.16 29.07
CA ALA A 411 14.39 10.77 27.94
C ALA A 411 14.48 9.86 26.70
N SER A 412 15.64 9.23 26.46
CA SER A 412 15.83 8.27 25.37
C SER A 412 14.91 7.06 25.47
N TYR A 413 14.79 6.45 26.65
CA TYR A 413 13.85 5.35 26.87
C TYR A 413 12.40 5.79 26.67
N GLU A 414 12.04 6.97 27.18
CA GLU A 414 10.69 7.51 27.01
C GLU A 414 10.38 7.71 25.52
N LYS A 415 11.32 8.27 24.75
CA LYS A 415 11.20 8.45 23.30
C LYS A 415 11.04 7.12 22.57
N ALA A 416 11.94 6.15 22.80
CA ALA A 416 11.86 4.83 22.20
C ALA A 416 10.53 4.13 22.53
N SER A 417 10.05 4.24 23.78
CA SER A 417 8.79 3.63 24.21
C SER A 417 7.54 4.25 23.55
N LYS A 418 7.64 5.50 23.06
CA LYS A 418 6.56 6.20 22.35
C LYS A 418 6.50 5.86 20.86
N VAL A 419 7.47 5.12 20.33
CA VAL A 419 7.44 4.65 18.94
C VAL A 419 6.31 3.63 18.79
N SER A 420 5.21 4.07 18.17
CA SER A 420 4.02 3.25 17.96
C SER A 420 4.17 2.30 16.77
N MET A 421 4.96 2.68 15.77
CA MET A 421 5.16 1.92 14.54
C MET A 421 6.59 2.10 14.01
N VAL A 422 7.10 1.05 13.37
CA VAL A 422 8.26 1.11 12.46
C VAL A 422 7.81 0.74 11.06
N TYR A 423 8.66 0.91 10.07
CA TYR A 423 8.31 0.66 8.67
C TYR A 423 9.23 -0.40 8.07
N THR A 424 8.69 -1.23 7.19
CA THR A 424 9.46 -2.27 6.51
C THR A 424 9.24 -2.22 5.01
N GLY A 425 10.29 -2.57 4.26
CA GLY A 425 10.27 -2.66 2.82
C GLY A 425 10.19 -4.10 2.29
N GLY A 426 9.89 -5.08 3.15
CA GLY A 426 9.68 -6.47 2.71
C GLY A 426 8.30 -6.66 2.07
N ASP A 427 8.19 -7.51 1.05
CA ASP A 427 6.93 -7.71 0.32
C ASP A 427 5.78 -8.21 1.21
N GLY A 428 4.54 -7.87 0.85
CA GLY A 428 3.34 -8.30 1.56
C GLY A 428 3.08 -9.82 1.56
N LEU A 429 1.88 -10.22 1.96
CA LEU A 429 1.43 -11.60 1.91
C LEU A 429 1.50 -12.17 0.49
N ALA A 430 1.80 -13.46 0.40
CA ALA A 430 1.79 -14.21 -0.85
C ALA A 430 0.42 -14.88 -1.09
N ASN A 431 0.15 -15.28 -2.32
CA ASN A 431 -1.07 -15.99 -2.70
C ASN A 431 -1.31 -17.24 -1.85
N SER A 432 -2.53 -17.41 -1.35
CA SER A 432 -2.92 -18.60 -0.58
C SER A 432 -3.01 -19.89 -1.41
N TRP A 433 -3.04 -19.80 -2.75
CA TRP A 433 -3.17 -20.98 -3.63
C TRP A 433 -1.85 -21.50 -4.23
N ASP A 434 -0.82 -20.65 -4.37
CA ASP A 434 0.47 -21.05 -4.96
C ASP A 434 1.71 -20.41 -4.32
N ALA A 435 1.55 -19.58 -3.29
CA ALA A 435 2.61 -18.85 -2.59
C ALA A 435 3.43 -17.86 -3.46
N SER A 436 2.94 -17.48 -4.64
CA SER A 436 3.55 -16.40 -5.43
C SER A 436 3.31 -15.03 -4.78
N PRO A 437 4.19 -14.04 -4.99
CA PRO A 437 3.96 -12.67 -4.51
C PRO A 437 2.65 -12.08 -5.04
N ILE A 438 1.96 -11.30 -4.21
CA ILE A 438 0.77 -10.54 -4.61
C ILE A 438 1.21 -9.15 -5.03
N THR A 439 1.08 -8.88 -6.32
CA THR A 439 1.53 -7.62 -6.93
C THR A 439 0.36 -6.80 -7.47
N LYS A 440 -0.77 -7.46 -7.77
CA LYS A 440 -1.95 -6.83 -8.38
C LYS A 440 -3.17 -6.80 -7.46
N ILE A 441 -4.08 -5.86 -7.73
CA ILE A 441 -5.32 -5.67 -6.95
C ILE A 441 -6.24 -6.91 -7.00
N ASN A 442 -6.39 -7.53 -8.19
CA ASN A 442 -7.23 -8.72 -8.37
C ASN A 442 -6.68 -9.94 -7.59
N GLU A 443 -5.36 -10.06 -7.47
CA GLU A 443 -4.70 -11.13 -6.70
C GLU A 443 -4.99 -10.98 -5.21
N ALA A 444 -4.82 -9.77 -4.66
CA ALA A 444 -5.15 -9.46 -3.27
C ALA A 444 -6.64 -9.71 -2.96
N HIS A 445 -7.54 -9.30 -3.85
CA HIS A 445 -8.97 -9.53 -3.68
C HIS A 445 -9.31 -11.03 -3.62
N ARG A 446 -8.74 -11.84 -4.51
CA ARG A 446 -8.93 -13.30 -4.49
C ARG A 446 -8.34 -13.92 -3.22
N ASP A 447 -7.17 -13.48 -2.80
CA ASP A 447 -6.50 -13.99 -1.61
C ASP A 447 -7.30 -13.71 -0.34
N LEU A 448 -7.84 -12.50 -0.19
CA LEU A 448 -8.74 -12.13 0.92
C LEU A 448 -9.99 -13.03 0.98
N LEU A 449 -10.59 -13.32 -0.17
CA LEU A 449 -11.75 -14.22 -0.25
C LEU A 449 -11.39 -15.65 0.17
N ILE A 450 -10.20 -16.15 -0.18
CA ILE A 450 -9.75 -17.50 0.21
C ILE A 450 -9.43 -17.54 1.70
N ARG A 451 -8.61 -16.59 2.20
CA ARG A 451 -8.14 -16.56 3.59
C ARG A 451 -9.26 -16.38 4.60
N TYR A 452 -10.19 -15.48 4.31
CA TYR A 452 -11.14 -15.01 5.32
C TYR A 452 -12.60 -15.34 5.01
N ALA A 453 -12.97 -15.45 3.73
CA ALA A 453 -14.35 -15.79 3.34
C ALA A 453 -14.53 -17.28 2.96
N GLY A 454 -13.47 -18.11 3.06
CA GLY A 454 -13.57 -19.55 2.80
C GLY A 454 -13.81 -19.92 1.33
N LEU A 455 -13.43 -19.06 0.38
CA LEU A 455 -13.42 -19.41 -1.04
C LEU A 455 -12.44 -20.56 -1.28
N SER A 456 -12.79 -21.51 -2.15
CA SER A 456 -11.86 -22.57 -2.55
C SER A 456 -10.68 -22.01 -3.35
N THR A 457 -9.60 -22.79 -3.45
CA THR A 457 -8.45 -22.45 -4.29
C THR A 457 -8.71 -22.66 -5.79
N ASP A 458 -9.91 -23.10 -6.16
CA ASP A 458 -10.30 -23.26 -7.56
C ASP A 458 -10.26 -21.92 -8.28
N THR A 459 -9.91 -21.93 -9.55
CA THR A 459 -9.82 -20.71 -10.36
C THR A 459 -11.22 -20.21 -10.69
N PRO A 460 -11.58 -18.97 -10.29
CA PRO A 460 -12.87 -18.39 -10.64
C PRO A 460 -13.04 -18.23 -12.16
N GLU A 461 -14.28 -18.29 -12.62
CA GLU A 461 -14.60 -18.02 -14.02
C GLU A 461 -14.10 -16.62 -14.41
N ASN A 462 -13.55 -16.49 -15.62
CA ASN A 462 -12.92 -15.28 -16.17
C ASN A 462 -11.62 -14.79 -15.49
N TRP A 463 -11.08 -15.47 -14.48
CA TRP A 463 -9.85 -15.05 -13.80
C TRP A 463 -8.68 -14.77 -14.75
N ALA A 464 -8.35 -15.71 -15.63
CA ALA A 464 -7.20 -15.57 -16.54
C ALA A 464 -7.30 -14.36 -17.48
N ASN A 465 -8.54 -13.95 -17.79
CA ASN A 465 -8.79 -12.80 -18.61
C ASN A 465 -8.69 -11.50 -17.82
N LEU A 466 -9.23 -11.49 -16.59
CA LEU A 466 -9.08 -10.37 -15.68
C LEU A 466 -7.61 -10.09 -15.40
N ASP A 467 -6.86 -11.13 -15.05
CA ASP A 467 -5.45 -11.03 -14.67
C ASP A 467 -4.53 -10.55 -15.81
N ALA A 468 -4.95 -10.78 -17.06
CA ALA A 468 -4.28 -10.29 -18.26
C ALA A 468 -4.68 -8.85 -18.62
N ASP A 469 -5.97 -8.49 -18.47
CA ASP A 469 -6.49 -7.17 -18.88
C ASP A 469 -6.37 -6.10 -17.77
N LYS A 470 -6.15 -6.50 -16.52
CA LYS A 470 -6.07 -5.59 -15.36
C LYS A 470 -4.80 -5.89 -14.57
N ASP A 471 -3.75 -5.16 -14.88
CA ASP A 471 -2.39 -5.29 -14.33
C ASP A 471 -2.07 -4.23 -13.26
N TRP A 472 -3.10 -3.66 -12.64
CA TRP A 472 -2.94 -2.56 -11.69
C TRP A 472 -2.29 -3.04 -10.39
N SER A 473 -1.15 -2.42 -10.07
CA SER A 473 -0.37 -2.74 -8.88
C SER A 473 -1.10 -2.36 -7.59
N ILE A 474 -0.86 -3.12 -6.53
CA ILE A 474 -1.45 -2.87 -5.20
C ILE A 474 -0.39 -2.45 -4.18
N ARG A 475 -0.75 -1.51 -3.31
CA ARG A 475 -0.12 -1.28 -2.00
C ARG A 475 -1.21 -1.04 -0.98
N TRP A 476 -1.45 -2.02 -0.13
CA TRP A 476 -2.54 -1.98 0.83
C TRP A 476 -2.12 -2.64 2.14
N TRP A 477 -2.55 -2.06 3.26
CA TRP A 477 -2.34 -2.65 4.57
C TRP A 477 -3.46 -2.30 5.54
N ALA A 478 -3.70 -3.19 6.50
CA ALA A 478 -4.60 -2.97 7.63
C ALA A 478 -3.89 -3.36 8.93
N LEU A 479 -3.91 -2.43 9.90
CA LEU A 479 -3.32 -2.60 11.24
C LEU A 479 -4.37 -2.81 12.33
N GLU A 480 -5.62 -2.49 12.02
CA GLU A 480 -6.77 -2.55 12.93
C GLU A 480 -7.95 -3.19 12.18
N GLU A 481 -8.98 -3.60 12.92
CA GLU A 481 -10.16 -4.26 12.36
C GLU A 481 -10.90 -3.34 11.37
N VAL A 482 -11.00 -3.80 10.13
CA VAL A 482 -11.83 -3.24 9.06
C VAL A 482 -12.79 -4.33 8.55
N GLU A 483 -13.98 -3.94 8.10
CA GLU A 483 -14.92 -4.89 7.53
C GLU A 483 -14.39 -5.44 6.21
N LEU A 484 -14.30 -6.77 6.08
CA LEU A 484 -13.82 -7.45 4.87
C LEU A 484 -14.60 -7.00 3.63
N LYS A 485 -15.90 -6.80 3.80
CA LYS A 485 -16.77 -6.30 2.72
C LYS A 485 -16.31 -4.95 2.17
N GLU A 486 -16.01 -3.99 3.05
CA GLU A 486 -15.57 -2.66 2.63
C GLU A 486 -14.26 -2.73 1.86
N VAL A 487 -13.33 -3.57 2.32
CA VAL A 487 -12.05 -3.80 1.62
C VAL A 487 -12.28 -4.42 0.25
N LEU A 488 -13.12 -5.46 0.14
CA LEU A 488 -13.41 -6.11 -1.14
C LEU A 488 -14.11 -5.17 -2.13
N GLU A 489 -15.06 -4.33 -1.65
CA GLU A 489 -15.73 -3.32 -2.47
C GLU A 489 -14.75 -2.23 -2.93
N GLN A 490 -13.82 -1.80 -2.06
CA GLN A 490 -12.74 -0.89 -2.43
C GLN A 490 -11.85 -1.48 -3.52
N LEU A 491 -11.35 -2.71 -3.36
CA LEU A 491 -10.46 -3.35 -4.34
C LEU A 491 -11.18 -3.61 -5.68
N GLN A 492 -12.48 -3.93 -5.67
CA GLN A 492 -13.27 -4.06 -6.90
C GLN A 492 -13.41 -2.74 -7.65
N TYR A 493 -13.68 -1.66 -6.91
CA TYR A 493 -13.76 -0.31 -7.48
C TYR A 493 -12.41 0.13 -8.05
N GLU A 494 -11.36 0.11 -7.23
CA GLU A 494 -10.00 0.50 -7.61
C GLU A 494 -9.40 -0.43 -8.65
N GLY A 495 -9.82 -1.69 -8.73
CA GLY A 495 -9.38 -2.72 -9.68
C GLY A 495 -10.17 -2.79 -10.99
N GLY A 496 -11.30 -2.09 -11.08
CA GLY A 496 -12.14 -2.07 -12.29
C GLY A 496 -12.77 -3.42 -12.63
N PHE A 497 -13.12 -4.21 -11.63
CA PHE A 497 -13.74 -5.52 -11.80
C PHE A 497 -14.83 -5.76 -10.76
N ILE A 498 -15.69 -6.76 -11.03
CA ILE A 498 -16.80 -7.13 -10.17
C ILE A 498 -16.71 -8.61 -9.88
N PHE A 499 -16.75 -8.97 -8.62
CA PHE A 499 -16.86 -10.35 -8.16
C PHE A 499 -18.32 -10.69 -7.84
N ARG A 500 -18.73 -11.90 -8.21
CA ARG A 500 -20.02 -12.47 -7.80
C ARG A 500 -20.01 -13.99 -7.82
N TYR A 501 -21.01 -14.58 -7.19
CA TYR A 501 -21.36 -15.98 -7.40
C TYR A 501 -22.33 -16.14 -8.56
N ARG A 502 -22.10 -17.15 -9.38
CA ARG A 502 -23.02 -17.60 -10.44
C ARG A 502 -24.19 -18.34 -9.82
N ALA A 503 -25.22 -18.58 -10.64
CA ALA A 503 -26.41 -19.33 -10.24
C ALA A 503 -26.10 -20.73 -9.66
N ASP A 504 -25.05 -21.38 -10.17
CA ASP A 504 -24.54 -22.68 -9.72
C ASP A 504 -23.73 -22.62 -8.42
N GLY A 505 -23.51 -21.43 -7.86
CA GLY A 505 -22.69 -21.21 -6.66
C GLY A 505 -21.18 -21.14 -6.93
N THR A 506 -20.74 -21.15 -8.18
CA THR A 506 -19.32 -20.98 -8.53
C THR A 506 -18.93 -19.50 -8.59
N PRO A 507 -17.69 -19.13 -8.22
CA PRO A 507 -17.23 -17.75 -8.25
C PRO A 507 -16.93 -17.27 -9.68
N GLN A 508 -17.21 -16.00 -9.97
CA GLN A 508 -16.97 -15.36 -11.26
C GLN A 508 -16.49 -13.92 -11.09
N TYR A 509 -15.52 -13.53 -11.93
CA TYR A 509 -15.18 -12.13 -12.17
C TYR A 509 -15.84 -11.60 -13.45
N ILE A 510 -16.21 -10.32 -13.42
CA ILE A 510 -16.75 -9.56 -14.55
C ILE A 510 -15.94 -8.27 -14.67
N HIS A 511 -15.43 -8.01 -15.86
CA HIS A 511 -14.71 -6.78 -16.18
C HIS A 511 -14.94 -6.41 -17.65
N ILE A 512 -14.67 -5.16 -18.00
CA ILE A 512 -14.63 -4.73 -19.39
C ILE A 512 -13.29 -5.17 -19.98
N ARG A 513 -13.35 -5.97 -21.05
CA ARG A 513 -12.17 -6.42 -21.79
C ARG A 513 -11.51 -5.24 -22.51
N ASP A 514 -10.19 -5.25 -22.53
CA ASP A 514 -9.42 -4.26 -23.31
C ASP A 514 -9.57 -4.53 -24.82
N THR A 515 -9.78 -5.79 -25.21
CA THR A 515 -10.11 -6.18 -26.57
C THR A 515 -11.24 -7.21 -26.59
N ASN A 516 -12.32 -6.90 -27.30
CA ASN A 516 -13.39 -7.86 -27.57
C ASN A 516 -13.12 -8.53 -28.92
N THR A 517 -13.05 -9.87 -28.93
CA THR A 517 -12.76 -10.66 -30.14
C THR A 517 -13.96 -11.45 -30.66
N THR A 518 -15.14 -11.30 -30.04
CA THR A 518 -16.32 -12.10 -30.35
C THR A 518 -17.43 -11.24 -30.96
N ASP A 519 -17.68 -11.44 -32.26
CA ASP A 519 -18.87 -10.94 -32.95
C ASP A 519 -20.06 -11.86 -32.62
N TYR A 520 -20.96 -11.42 -31.75
CA TYR A 520 -22.27 -12.05 -31.58
C TYR A 520 -23.28 -11.35 -32.49
N THR A 521 -23.81 -12.08 -33.47
CA THR A 521 -24.95 -11.60 -34.28
C THR A 521 -26.22 -11.68 -33.45
N LEU A 522 -26.61 -10.58 -32.81
CA LEU A 522 -27.89 -10.46 -32.14
C LEU A 522 -29.00 -10.21 -33.18
N SER A 523 -30.07 -11.00 -33.14
CA SER A 523 -31.27 -10.75 -33.94
C SER A 523 -32.14 -9.67 -33.29
N LYS A 524 -33.06 -9.07 -34.06
CA LYS A 524 -34.03 -8.10 -33.53
C LYS A 524 -34.89 -8.68 -32.40
N TYR A 525 -35.10 -10.00 -32.38
CA TYR A 525 -35.86 -10.67 -31.33
C TYR A 525 -35.06 -10.80 -30.04
N ASP A 526 -33.74 -10.92 -30.13
CA ASP A 526 -32.86 -11.08 -28.96
C ASP A 526 -32.71 -9.77 -28.16
N VAL A 527 -32.94 -8.62 -28.80
CA VAL A 527 -32.85 -7.29 -28.18
C VAL A 527 -34.20 -6.58 -28.05
N ALA A 528 -35.32 -7.27 -28.33
CA ALA A 528 -36.65 -6.65 -28.37
C ALA A 528 -37.06 -6.03 -27.01
N ASP A 529 -36.63 -6.65 -25.91
CA ASP A 529 -36.90 -6.19 -24.55
C ASP A 529 -35.71 -5.44 -23.92
N LEU A 530 -34.64 -5.19 -24.68
CA LEU A 530 -33.47 -4.46 -24.21
C LEU A 530 -33.72 -2.95 -24.32
N THR A 531 -33.87 -2.28 -23.18
CA THR A 531 -33.92 -0.82 -23.15
C THR A 531 -32.51 -0.25 -22.99
N ILE A 532 -31.90 0.19 -24.09
CA ILE A 532 -30.62 0.90 -24.07
C ILE A 532 -30.88 2.38 -23.85
N LYS A 533 -30.36 2.94 -22.77
CA LYS A 533 -30.35 4.40 -22.54
C LYS A 533 -28.90 4.87 -22.58
N PRO A 534 -28.56 5.93 -23.35
CA PRO A 534 -27.27 6.57 -23.19
C PRO A 534 -27.17 7.17 -21.78
N THR A 535 -25.96 7.21 -21.23
CA THR A 535 -25.66 7.91 -19.98
C THR A 535 -26.18 9.33 -20.04
N SER A 536 -26.82 9.80 -18.96
CA SER A 536 -27.33 11.17 -18.91
C SER A 536 -26.16 12.15 -19.02
N PHE A 537 -26.38 13.32 -19.64
CA PHE A 537 -25.34 14.37 -19.70
C PHE A 537 -24.88 14.81 -18.30
N SER A 538 -25.76 14.71 -17.30
CA SER A 538 -25.42 14.99 -15.90
C SER A 538 -24.47 13.97 -15.26
N GLU A 539 -24.29 12.80 -15.89
CA GLU A 539 -23.49 11.67 -15.38
C GLU A 539 -22.21 11.47 -16.22
N LEU A 540 -21.92 12.39 -17.14
CA LEU A 540 -20.71 12.37 -17.96
C LEU A 540 -19.50 12.79 -17.11
N LEU A 541 -18.72 11.81 -16.65
CA LEU A 541 -17.38 12.06 -16.11
C LEU A 541 -16.45 12.46 -17.25
N THR A 542 -15.97 13.71 -17.21
CA THR A 542 -15.07 14.29 -18.22
C THR A 542 -13.63 14.42 -17.75
N LYS A 543 -13.39 14.20 -16.45
CA LYS A 543 -12.09 14.30 -15.79
C LYS A 543 -12.10 13.36 -14.58
N MET A 544 -11.03 12.61 -14.36
CA MET A 544 -10.87 11.69 -13.23
C MET A 544 -9.48 11.90 -12.64
N GLU A 545 -9.42 12.45 -11.42
CA GLU A 545 -8.16 12.56 -10.70
C GLU A 545 -7.92 11.26 -9.92
N VAL A 546 -6.85 10.55 -10.29
CA VAL A 546 -6.44 9.29 -9.65
C VAL A 546 -5.22 9.58 -8.79
N SER A 547 -5.39 9.50 -7.48
CA SER A 547 -4.29 9.55 -6.52
C SER A 547 -3.87 8.14 -6.12
N TYR A 548 -2.59 7.84 -6.19
CA TYR A 548 -2.04 6.51 -5.94
C TYR A 548 -0.68 6.61 -5.19
N GLU A 549 -0.17 5.48 -4.70
CA GLU A 549 1.00 5.39 -3.80
C GLU A 549 0.77 6.09 -2.45
N LYS A 550 0.11 5.39 -1.52
CA LYS A 550 -0.13 5.90 -0.17
C LYS A 550 1.20 6.09 0.58
N HIS A 551 1.36 7.23 1.25
CA HIS A 551 2.50 7.47 2.12
C HIS A 551 2.44 6.52 3.33
N PRO A 552 3.54 5.81 3.69
CA PRO A 552 3.48 4.79 4.75
C PRO A 552 3.11 5.36 6.13
N ALA A 553 3.61 6.58 6.43
CA ALA A 553 3.47 7.23 7.73
C ALA A 553 2.42 8.33 7.78
N GLU A 554 2.01 8.87 6.64
CA GLU A 554 1.17 10.06 6.56
C GLU A 554 -0.10 9.73 5.79
N ASN A 555 -1.22 10.39 6.13
CA ASN A 555 -2.48 10.14 5.45
C ASN A 555 -2.60 10.94 4.14
N ARG A 556 -1.65 10.75 3.22
CA ARG A 556 -1.62 11.36 1.88
C ARG A 556 -1.14 10.36 0.82
N TYR A 557 -1.34 10.73 -0.44
CA TYR A 557 -0.79 10.02 -1.61
C TYR A 557 0.44 10.74 -2.16
N LEU A 558 1.38 9.99 -2.71
CA LEU A 558 2.62 10.51 -3.30
C LEU A 558 2.40 11.04 -4.71
N THR A 559 1.49 10.42 -5.46
CA THR A 559 1.27 10.74 -6.86
C THR A 559 -0.22 10.99 -7.16
N THR A 560 -0.51 12.03 -7.94
CA THR A 560 -1.84 12.32 -8.47
C THR A 560 -1.75 12.51 -9.99
N LYS A 561 -2.54 11.75 -10.76
CA LYS A 561 -2.72 11.92 -12.20
C LYS A 561 -4.13 12.43 -12.50
N THR A 562 -4.25 13.22 -13.55
CA THR A 562 -5.48 13.90 -13.98
C THR A 562 -5.99 13.38 -15.30
#